data_AF-A0A441TCH2-F1
#
_entry.id   AF-A0A441TCH2-F1
#
_cell.length_a   1.000
_cell.length_b   1.000
_cell.length_c   1.000
_cell.angle_alpha   90.00
_cell.angle_beta   90.00
_cell.angle_gamma   90.00
#
_symmetry.space_group_name_H-M   'P 1'
#
loop_
_entity.id
_entity.type
_entity.pdbx_description
1 polymer ?
#
loop_
_entity_poly.entity_id
_entity_poly.type
_entity_poly.pdbx_seq_one_letter_code
_entity_poly.pdbx_strand_id
1 'polypeptide(L)' 'IKNAKKIKTSEEVAQVGTIAGNGDASVGSMIAEAMQKVGNEGVITVEEAKTAETELEVVEGMQFDRGYLS' A
#
# COMPACT_ATOMS: atom_id res chain seq x y z
N ILE A 1 -19.92 11.30 8.77
CA ILE A 1 -19.22 10.05 8.37
C ILE A 1 -19.96 8.84 8.97
N LYS A 2 -21.19 8.56 8.52
CA LYS A 2 -22.03 7.50 9.15
C LYS A 2 -21.81 6.09 8.57
N ASN A 3 -21.12 5.96 7.43
CA ASN A 3 -20.98 4.69 6.71
C ASN A 3 -19.52 4.20 6.54
N ALA A 4 -18.54 4.84 7.16
CA ALA A 4 -17.15 4.38 7.04
C ALA A 4 -16.89 3.18 7.97
N LYS A 5 -16.42 2.07 7.42
CA LYS A 5 -15.92 0.92 8.20
C LYS A 5 -14.42 1.11 8.43
N LYS A 6 -14.01 1.18 9.70
CA LYS A 6 -12.58 1.14 10.05
C LYS A 6 -12.05 -0.26 9.81
N ILE A 7 -10.97 -0.35 9.05
CA ILE A 7 -10.21 -1.58 8.86
C ILE A 7 -9.30 -1.79 10.06
N LYS A 8 -9.22 -3.02 10.57
CA LYS A 8 -8.44 -3.35 11.77
C LYS A 8 -7.39 -4.43 11.52
N THR A 9 -7.57 -5.28 10.51
CA THR A 9 -6.69 -6.41 10.25
C THR A 9 -6.04 -6.31 8.88
N SER A 10 -4.84 -6.91 8.76
CA SER A 10 -4.14 -7.05 7.48
C SER A 10 -4.96 -7.85 6.46
N GLU A 11 -5.76 -8.82 6.92
CA GLU A 11 -6.67 -9.61 6.07
C GLU A 11 -7.77 -8.75 5.43
N GLU A 12 -8.33 -7.78 6.16
CA GLU A 12 -9.30 -6.84 5.59
C GLU A 12 -8.64 -5.94 4.53
N VAL A 13 -7.38 -5.55 4.73
CA VAL A 13 -6.59 -4.84 3.71
C VAL A 13 -6.37 -5.72 2.48
N ALA A 14 -5.98 -6.99 2.68
CA ALA A 14 -5.76 -7.94 1.59
C ALA A 14 -7.05 -8.20 0.80
N GLN A 15 -8.19 -8.30 1.47
CA GLN A 15 -9.49 -8.48 0.83
C GLN A 15 -9.84 -7.27 -0.04
N VAL A 16 -9.70 -6.06 0.49
CA VAL A 16 -9.96 -4.83 -0.26
C VAL A 16 -8.98 -4.69 -1.42
N GLY A 17 -7.70 -4.98 -1.20
CA GLY A 17 -6.65 -4.96 -2.23
C GLY A 17 -6.90 -5.98 -3.35
N THR A 18 -7.39 -7.17 -3.00
CA THR A 18 -7.78 -8.21 -3.97
C THR A 18 -8.93 -7.74 -4.86
N ILE A 19 -9.96 -7.14 -4.25
CA ILE A 19 -11.12 -6.61 -4.99
C ILE A 19 -10.69 -5.45 -5.89
N ALA A 20 -9.84 -4.55 -5.39
CA ALA A 20 -9.32 -3.41 -6.15
C ALA A 20 -8.38 -3.86 -7.29
N GLY A 21 -7.61 -4.94 -7.07
CA GLY A 21 -6.74 -5.59 -8.04
C GLY A 21 -7.47 -6.51 -9.01
N ASN A 22 -8.75 -6.27 -9.28
CA ASN A 22 -9.57 -7.05 -10.23
C ASN A 22 -9.66 -8.56 -9.90
N GLY A 23 -9.68 -8.89 -8.60
CA GLY A 23 -9.78 -10.27 -8.11
C GLY A 23 -8.44 -11.00 -7.93
N ASP A 24 -7.30 -10.33 -8.14
CA ASP A 24 -5.99 -10.94 -7.93
C ASP A 24 -5.60 -10.96 -6.44
N ALA A 25 -5.64 -12.16 -5.85
CA ALA A 25 -5.27 -12.40 -4.45
C ALA A 25 -3.79 -12.13 -4.16
N SER A 26 -2.92 -12.27 -5.16
CA SER A 26 -1.48 -12.01 -5.04
C SER A 26 -1.24 -10.52 -4.85
N VAL A 27 -1.94 -9.68 -5.62
CA VAL A 27 -1.91 -8.21 -5.49
C VAL A 27 -2.44 -7.77 -4.13
N GLY A 28 -3.58 -8.32 -3.70
CA GLY A 28 -4.11 -8.02 -2.37
C GLY A 28 -3.14 -8.37 -1.24
N SER A 29 -2.49 -9.53 -1.33
CA SER A 29 -1.51 -9.98 -0.35
C SER A 29 -0.27 -9.07 -0.32
N MET A 30 0.25 -8.67 -1.49
CA MET A 30 1.38 -7.73 -1.58
C MET A 30 1.06 -6.37 -0.98
N ILE A 31 -0.13 -5.83 -1.25
CA ILE A 31 -0.59 -4.56 -0.68
C ILE A 31 -0.70 -4.66 0.85
N ALA A 32 -1.27 -5.74 1.36
CA ALA A 32 -1.41 -5.95 2.80
C ALA A 32 -0.06 -6.06 3.51
N GLU A 33 0.90 -6.77 2.90
CA GLU A 33 2.27 -6.86 3.42
C GLU A 33 2.97 -5.49 3.43
N ALA A 34 2.86 -4.73 2.33
CA ALA A 34 3.42 -3.38 2.24
C ALA A 34 2.82 -2.43 3.29
N MET A 35 1.49 -2.43 3.43
CA MET A 35 0.77 -1.63 4.43
C MET A 35 1.15 -2.01 5.86
N GLN A 36 1.37 -3.30 6.13
CA GLN A 36 1.80 -3.77 7.45
C GLN A 36 3.23 -3.32 7.80
N LYS A 37 4.13 -3.28 6.82
CA LYS A 37 5.51 -2.82 7.02
C LYS A 37 5.62 -1.29 7.15
N VAL A 38 4.85 -0.53 6.36
CA VAL A 38 4.93 0.93 6.32
C VAL A 38 4.08 1.62 7.40
N GLY A 39 3.06 0.94 7.92
CA GLY A 39 2.13 1.47 8.93
C GLY A 39 1.03 2.36 8.34
N ASN A 40 0.10 2.81 9.19
CA ASN A 40 -1.10 3.54 8.74
C ASN A 40 -0.81 4.92 8.12
N GLU A 41 0.33 5.53 8.45
CA GLU A 41 0.74 6.86 7.97
C GLU A 41 1.89 6.76 6.95
N GLY A 42 2.25 5.54 6.55
CA GLY A 42 3.32 5.31 5.60
C GLY A 42 2.90 5.61 4.16
N VAL A 43 3.87 5.97 3.32
CA VAL A 43 3.66 6.17 1.89
C VAL A 43 4.24 5.02 1.11
N ILE A 44 3.44 4.46 0.19
CA ILE A 44 3.85 3.41 -0.72
C ILE A 44 4.13 4.05 -2.08
N THR A 45 5.33 3.84 -2.61
CA THR A 45 5.72 4.26 -3.95
C THR A 45 5.95 3.01 -4.79
N VAL A 46 5.56 3.06 -6.06
CA VAL A 46 5.75 1.97 -7.02
C VAL A 46 6.73 2.46 -8.08
N GLU A 47 7.78 1.68 -8.31
CA GLU A 47 8.76 1.93 -9.36
C GLU A 47 8.74 0.79 -10.38
N GLU A 48 8.99 1.11 -11.65
CA GLU A 48 9.08 0.10 -12.71
C GLU A 48 10.43 -0.61 -12.62
N ALA A 49 10.41 -1.87 -12.18
CA ALA A 49 11.59 -2.71 -12.16
C ALA A 49 11.93 -3.22 -13.57
N LYS A 50 13.22 -3.34 -13.87
CA LYS A 50 13.71 -3.95 -15.13
C LYS A 50 13.72 -5.48 -15.08
N THR A 51 13.52 -6.04 -13.89
CA THR A 51 13.48 -7.48 -13.61
C THR A 51 12.02 -7.95 -13.51
N ALA A 52 11.78 -9.25 -13.68
CA ALA A 52 10.44 -9.85 -13.55
C ALA A 52 10.03 -10.13 -12.10
N GLU A 53 10.90 -9.83 -11.14
CA GLU A 53 10.70 -10.11 -9.72
C GLU A 53 10.15 -8.87 -9.01
N THR A 54 9.14 -9.06 -8.18
CA THR A 54 8.58 -8.00 -7.33
C THR A 54 9.32 -7.97 -6.01
N GLU A 55 9.92 -6.83 -5.68
CA GLU A 55 10.62 -6.60 -4.41
C GLU A 55 9.89 -5.55 -3.57
N LEU A 56 9.97 -5.70 -2.25
CA LEU A 56 9.40 -4.77 -1.27
C LEU A 56 10.51 -4.26 -0.35
N GLU A 57 10.92 -3.02 -0.55
CA GLU A 57 11.90 -2.33 0.30
C GLU A 57 11.19 -1.29 1.17
N VAL A 58 11.59 -1.21 2.44
CA VAL A 58 11.07 -0.24 3.41
C VAL A 58 12.20 0.69 3.78
N VAL A 59 12.03 1.98 3.53
CA VAL A 59 13.05 3.00 3.81
C VAL A 59 12.54 3.91 4.91
N GLU A 60 13.35 4.13 5.94
CA GLU A 60 13.07 5.10 7.00
C GLU A 60 13.35 6.51 6.45
N GLY A 61 12.31 7.13 5.88
CA GLY A 61 12.37 8.48 5.33
C GLY A 61 11.16 9.31 5.72
N MET A 62 11.25 10.63 5.51
CA MET A 62 10.14 11.55 5.70
C MET A 62 9.76 12.13 4.35
N GLN A 63 8.60 11.77 3.83
CA GLN A 63 8.05 12.41 2.64
C GLN A 63 7.36 13.71 3.05
N PHE A 64 7.95 14.84 2.67
CA PHE A 64 7.31 16.14 2.82
C PHE A 64 6.42 16.42 1.61
N ASP A 65 5.16 16.78 1.85
CA ASP A 65 4.26 17.38 0.85
C ASP A 65 4.77 18.77 0.45
N ARG A 66 5.87 18.85 -0.30
CA ARG A 66 6.30 20.11 -0.91
C ARG A 66 5.50 20.33 -2.19
N GLY A 67 4.36 21.01 -2.05
CA GLY A 67 3.78 21.76 -3.17
C GLY A 67 4.79 22.81 -3.63
N TYR A 68 5.07 22.86 -4.94
CA TYR A 68 5.91 23.91 -5.50
C TYR A 68 5.26 25.27 -5.16
N LEU A 69 5.98 26.11 -4.39
CA LEU A 69 5.66 27.52 -4.32
C LEU A 69 5.91 28.08 -5.73
N SER A 70 4.84 28.48 -6.42
CA SER A 70 4.95 29.32 -7.61
C SER A 70 4.73 30.77 -7.23
#